data_AF-A0A528XEI3-F1
#
_entry.id   AF-A0A528XEI3-F1
#
_cell.length_a   1.000
_cell.length_b   1.000
_cell.length_c   1.000
_cell.angle_alpha   90.00
_cell.angle_beta   90.00
_cell.angle_gamma   90.00
#
_symmetry.space_group_name_H-M   'P 1'
#
loop_
_entity.id
_entity.type
_entity.pdbx_description
1 polymer ?
#
loop_
_entity_poly.entity_id
_entity_poly.type
_entity_poly.pdbx_seq_one_letter_code
_entity_poly.pdbx_strand_id
1 'polypeptide(L)'
;MLEIERATAVEFDERVNLALKHLFAAATELKGSIDPEHFQTFARALAHACRELDMGVLEPIYHVHPDFEAGASAPNNHDAGVREGRLIDR
;
A
#
# COMPACT_ATOMS: atom_id res chain seq x y z
N MET A 1 -21.32 11.69 16.79
CA MET A 1 -20.31 11.08 15.90
C MET A 1 -18.98 11.57 16.41
N LEU A 2 -18.09 10.69 16.87
CA LEU A 2 -16.75 11.09 17.31
C LEU A 2 -15.94 11.38 16.05
N GLU A 3 -15.73 12.65 15.74
CA GLU A 3 -14.82 13.04 14.68
C GLU A 3 -13.40 12.74 15.17
N ILE A 4 -12.62 12.04 14.34
CA ILE A 4 -11.20 11.79 14.62
C ILE A 4 -10.50 13.15 14.62
N GLU A 5 -9.76 13.46 15.69
CA GLU A 5 -9.00 14.71 15.73
C GLU A 5 -7.95 14.73 14.62
N ARG A 6 -7.72 15.89 14.00
CA ARG A 6 -6.77 16.04 12.90
C ARG A 6 -5.36 15.55 13.27
N ALA A 7 -4.91 15.80 14.50
CA ALA A 7 -3.61 15.31 14.98
C ALA A 7 -3.53 13.78 14.98
N THR A 8 -4.62 13.10 15.38
CA THR A 8 -4.72 11.65 15.34
C THR A 8 -4.75 11.12 13.90
N ALA A 9 -5.42 11.84 12.98
CA ALA A 9 -5.41 11.51 11.55
C ALA A 9 -4.00 11.56 10.95
N VAL A 10 -3.19 12.59 11.27
CA VAL A 10 -1.77 12.67 10.88
C VAL A 10 -1.01 11.44 11.39
N GLU A 11 -1.16 11.13 12.68
CA GLU A 11 -0.42 10.03 13.29
C GLU A 11 -0.80 8.69 12.67
N PHE A 12 -2.08 8.45 12.37
CA PHE A 12 -2.51 7.24 11.67
C PHE A 12 -1.86 7.13 10.28
N ASP A 13 -1.90 8.19 9.48
CA ASP A 13 -1.27 8.21 8.15
C ASP A 13 0.23 7.89 8.24
N GLU A 14 0.95 8.58 9.12
CA GLU A 14 2.40 8.38 9.29
C GLU A 14 2.74 6.95 9.74
N ARG A 15 1.99 6.41 10.71
CA ARG A 15 2.25 5.07 11.26
C ARG A 15 1.90 3.96 10.28
N VAL A 16 0.79 4.09 9.54
CA VAL A 16 0.42 3.12 8.49
C VAL A 16 1.46 3.14 7.37
N ASN A 17 1.84 4.32 6.88
CA ASN A 17 2.87 4.44 5.86
C ASN A 17 4.23 3.89 6.30
N LEU A 18 4.63 4.10 7.56
CA LEU A 18 5.85 3.52 8.12
C LEU A 18 5.77 1.99 8.20
N ALA A 19 4.65 1.45 8.66
CA ALA A 19 4.42 0.00 8.71
C ALA A 19 4.50 -0.64 7.32
N LEU A 20 3.86 -0.03 6.31
CA LEU A 20 3.91 -0.49 4.92
C LEU A 20 5.35 -0.51 4.38
N LYS A 21 6.14 0.54 4.64
CA LYS A 21 7.57 0.58 4.27
C LYS A 21 8.35 -0.59 4.86
N HIS A 22 8.16 -0.89 6.14
CA HIS A 22 8.82 -2.02 6.81
C HIS A 22 8.38 -3.37 6.23
N LEU A 23 7.09 -3.55 5.95
CA LEU A 23 6.57 -4.77 5.35
C LEU A 23 7.13 -5.02 3.94
N PHE A 24 7.23 -3.97 3.12
CA PHE A 24 7.83 -4.09 1.78
C PHE A 24 9.33 -4.35 1.80
N ALA A 25 10.06 -3.77 2.77
CA ALA A 25 11.47 -4.09 2.99
C ALA A 25 11.65 -5.58 3.34
N ALA A 26 10.87 -6.08 4.31
CA ALA A 26 10.90 -7.49 4.69
C ALA A 26 10.50 -8.42 3.52
N ALA A 27 9.49 -8.04 2.74
CA ALA A 27 9.10 -8.77 1.53
C ALA A 27 10.24 -8.86 0.51
N THR A 28 10.98 -7.76 0.34
CA THR A 28 12.12 -7.70 -0.60
C THR A 28 13.25 -8.61 -0.15
N GLU A 29 13.56 -8.64 1.15
CA GLU A 29 14.55 -9.55 1.72
C GLU A 29 14.16 -11.02 1.52
N LEU A 30 12.86 -11.35 1.64
CA LEU A 30 12.37 -12.71 1.45
C LEU A 30 12.39 -13.19 -0.01
N LYS A 31 12.35 -12.29 -1.01
CA LYS A 31 12.20 -12.63 -2.43
C LYS A 31 13.29 -13.55 -2.99
N GLY A 32 14.44 -13.65 -2.32
CA GLY A 32 15.54 -14.57 -2.68
C GLY A 32 15.69 -15.79 -1.76
N SER A 33 14.93 -15.87 -0.67
CA SER A 33 15.08 -16.90 0.37
C SER A 33 13.96 -17.93 0.41
N ILE A 34 12.83 -17.63 -0.24
CA ILE A 34 11.72 -18.57 -0.40
C ILE A 34 11.52 -18.90 -1.87
N ASP A 35 10.94 -20.06 -2.14
CA ASP A 35 10.63 -20.49 -3.49
C ASP A 35 9.58 -19.56 -4.15
N PRO A 36 9.59 -19.46 -5.49
CA PRO A 36 8.74 -18.50 -6.19
C PRO A 36 7.24 -18.67 -5.94
N GLU A 37 6.76 -19.90 -5.75
CA GLU A 37 5.33 -20.19 -5.56
C GLU A 37 4.84 -19.73 -4.19
N HIS A 38 5.58 -20.03 -3.12
CA HIS A 38 5.27 -19.50 -1.79
C HIS A 38 5.47 -17.98 -1.74
N PHE A 39 6.46 -17.42 -2.45
CA PHE A 39 6.62 -15.97 -2.55
C PHE A 39 5.41 -15.30 -3.19
N GLN A 40 4.86 -15.86 -4.28
CA GLN A 40 3.64 -15.33 -4.90
C GLN A 40 2.44 -15.37 -3.95
N THR A 41 2.30 -16.43 -3.16
CA THR A 41 1.23 -16.54 -2.17
C THR A 41 1.38 -15.49 -1.07
N PHE A 42 2.60 -15.30 -0.55
CA PHE A 42 2.91 -14.23 0.40
C PHE A 42 2.64 -12.84 -0.20
N ALA A 43 3.10 -12.57 -1.42
CA ALA A 43 2.93 -11.27 -2.08
C ALA A 43 1.45 -10.92 -2.28
N ARG A 44 0.60 -11.91 -2.63
CA ARG A 44 -0.86 -11.72 -2.70
C ARG A 44 -1.45 -11.37 -1.35
N ALA A 45 -1.09 -12.11 -0.30
CA ALA A 45 -1.57 -11.83 1.06
C ALA A 45 -1.14 -10.43 1.55
N LEU A 46 0.11 -10.05 1.28
CA LEU A 46 0.63 -8.71 1.59
C LEU A 46 -0.15 -7.62 0.83
N ALA A 47 -0.38 -7.80 -0.47
CA ALA A 47 -1.16 -6.85 -1.26
C ALA A 47 -2.59 -6.67 -0.73
N HIS A 48 -3.23 -7.76 -0.27
CA HIS A 48 -4.54 -7.68 0.39
C HIS A 48 -4.46 -6.88 1.69
N ALA A 49 -3.46 -7.14 2.55
CA ALA A 49 -3.29 -6.37 3.79
C ALA A 49 -3.04 -4.88 3.51
N CYS A 50 -2.21 -4.53 2.52
CA CYS A 50 -1.99 -3.14 2.12
C CYS A 50 -3.29 -2.45 1.68
N ARG A 51 -4.14 -3.16 0.93
CA ARG A 51 -5.42 -2.65 0.47
C ARG A 51 -6.40 -2.39 1.63
N GLU A 52 -6.44 -3.26 2.64
CA GLU A 52 -7.27 -3.05 3.84
C GLU A 52 -6.77 -1.85 4.67
N LEU A 53 -5.46 -1.62 4.73
CA LEU A 53 -4.91 -0.44 5.40
C LEU A 53 -5.23 0.85 4.64
N ASP A 54 -5.12 0.83 3.31
CA ASP A 54 -5.39 2.00 2.46
C ASP A 54 -6.89 2.35 2.45
N MET A 55 -7.74 1.42 2.03
CA MET A 55 -9.19 1.68 1.89
C MET A 55 -9.95 1.55 3.21
N GLY A 56 -9.52 0.67 4.13
CA GLY A 56 -10.22 0.41 5.38
C GLY A 56 -9.86 1.35 6.52
N VAL A 57 -8.67 1.98 6.46
CA VAL A 57 -8.18 2.87 7.52
C VAL A 57 -7.93 4.28 7.00
N LEU A 58 -7.13 4.45 5.94
CA LEU A 58 -6.73 5.77 5.47
C LEU A 58 -7.84 6.51 4.72
N GLU A 59 -8.56 5.84 3.81
CA GLU A 59 -9.66 6.46 3.04
C GLU A 59 -10.76 7.07 3.93
N PRO A 60 -11.25 6.42 5.00
CA PRO A 60 -12.17 7.04 5.95
C PRO A 60 -11.59 8.29 6.64
N ILE A 61 -10.29 8.29 6.93
CA ILE A 61 -9.61 9.43 7.55
C ILE A 61 -9.56 10.60 6.56
N TYR A 62 -9.21 10.34 5.30
CA TYR A 62 -9.17 11.36 4.24
C TYR A 62 -10.55 11.93 3.93
N HIS A 63 -11.61 11.10 3.99
CA HIS A 63 -12.98 11.57 3.81
C HIS A 63 -13.41 12.59 4.88
N VAL A 64 -12.95 12.42 6.12
CA VAL A 64 -13.23 13.33 7.24
C VAL A 64 -12.30 14.55 7.21
N HIS A 65 -11.09 14.40 6.68
CA HIS A 65 -10.05 15.44 6.62
C HIS A 65 -9.50 15.58 5.19
N PRO A 66 -10.26 16.21 4.26
CA PRO A 66 -9.91 16.26 2.84
C PRO A 66 -8.65 17.12 2.55
N ASP A 67 -8.19 17.90 3.52
CA ASP A 67 -6.92 18.63 3.46
C ASP A 67 -5.68 17.71 3.45
N PHE A 68 -5.82 16.42 3.79
CA PHE A 68 -4.75 15.43 3.61
C PHE A 68 -4.58 14.96 2.16
N GLU A 69 -5.63 14.93 1.35
CA GLU A 69 -5.55 14.48 -0.05
C GLU A 69 -4.62 15.38 -0.90
N ALA A 70 -4.52 16.66 -0.55
CA ALA A 70 -3.68 17.63 -1.27
C ALA A 70 -2.16 17.43 -1.03
N GLY A 71 -1.77 16.67 0.00
CA GLY A 71 -0.37 16.30 0.29
C GLY A 71 -0.03 14.84 -0.03
N ALA A 72 -1.05 13.97 -0.11
CA ALA A 72 -0.92 12.58 -0.51
C ALA A 72 -0.81 12.43 -2.03
N SER A 73 0.19 13.07 -2.64
CA SER A 73 0.67 12.63 -3.95
C SER A 73 1.29 11.24 -3.78
N ALA A 74 0.41 10.24 -3.91
CA ALA A 74 0.62 8.81 -4.01
C ALA A 74 2.09 8.33 -4.10
N PRO A 75 2.56 7.46 -3.19
CA PRO A 75 3.62 6.52 -3.53
C PRO A 75 3.05 5.28 -4.27
N ASN A 76 2.01 5.46 -5.11
CA ASN A 76 1.45 4.40 -5.95
C ASN A 76 1.64 4.70 -7.44
N ASN A 77 2.84 5.17 -7.81
CA ASN A 77 3.44 4.81 -9.09
C ASN A 77 4.43 3.65 -8.89
N HIS A 78 3.99 2.60 -8.19
CA HIS A 78 4.36 1.27 -8.66
C HIS A 78 3.48 1.02 -9.87
N ASP A 79 3.93 1.58 -11.01
CA ASP A 79 3.75 0.98 -12.31
C ASP A 79 4.36 -0.43 -12.21
N ALA A 80 3.61 -1.33 -11.58
CA ALA A 80 3.57 -2.72 -11.95
C ALA A 80 2.99 -2.72 -13.36
N GLY A 81 3.82 -2.26 -14.31
CA GLY A 81 3.75 -2.59 -15.71
C GLY A 81 3.96 -4.09 -15.82
N VAL A 82 2.95 -4.85 -15.39
CA VAL A 82 2.50 -6.02 -16.11
C VAL A 82 2.05 -5.45 -17.45
N ARG A 83 3.03 -5.17 -18.32
CA ARG A 83 2.82 -5.19 -19.74
C ARG A 83 2.37 -6.60 -20.02
N GLU A 84 1.05 -6.79 -20.10
CA GLU A 84 0.46 -7.90 -20.83
C GLU A 84 1.28 -8.05 -22.10
N GLY A 85 1.91 -9.21 -22.23
CA GLY A 85 2.63 -9.59 -23.42
C GLY A 85 1.66 -9.62 -24.60
N ARG A 86 1.46 -8.46 -25.24
CA ARG A 86 1.16 -8.41 -26.66
C ARG A 86 2.47 -8.61 -27.39
N LEU A 87 2.79 -9.88 -27.57
CA LEU A 87 3.52 -10.35 -28.72
C LEU A 87 2.71 -9.89 -29.95
N ILE A 88 3.14 -8.80 -30.57
CA ILE A 88 2.68 -8.45 -31.92
C ILE A 88 3.90 -8.62 -32.80
N ASP A 89 3.90 -9.69 -33.58
CA ASP A 89 4.74 -9.89 -34.74
C ASP A 89 4.80 -8.61 -35.59
N ARG A 90 6.01 -8.08 -35.79
CA ARG A 90 6.60 -7.67 -37.08
C ARG A 90 7.93 -6.96 -36.91
#